data_AF-A0A2S6S8X5-F1
#
_entry.id   AF-A0A2S6S8X5-F1
#
_cell.length_a   1.000
_cell.length_b   1.000
_cell.length_c   1.000
_cell.angle_alpha   90.00
_cell.angle_beta   90.00
_cell.angle_gamma   90.00
#
_symmetry.space_group_name_H-M   'P 1'
#
loop_
_entity.id
_entity.type
_entity.pdbx_description
1 polymer ?
#
loop_
_entity_poly.entity_id
_entity_poly.type
_entity_poly.pdbx_seq_one_letter_code
_entity_poly.pdbx_strand_id
1 'polypeptide(L)'
;MNKVSKDPFGGIKGDATFKTSSPFKIDKEEALKQIQNSINNWKKKKTKKTFLGRLIYRQTDKIVKSYHWEYTDESKKFVDIHLYWSNKILRTLFNVPLRQVNRGLTGLKKFYKNISSVRPDLSNPNILLCYNQTATNYKLPLKKITFKDQIEVRHLDPFDGISGNLSKNIKNALSKDKLVAMKEIDNSIKIFEQIFNKNFNKSENIKKKPKNFSQNFKTSPYYFDIYLFWGGTLIREIKRVSKDKVKKALISLKMFISEFNIFNPDLKDPIVKKMYLASKEKHRPKKKSNKQLLSVSEGGMSYWSYKQHKWITGQYNKKGNKFIPPKKNL
;
A
#
# COMPACT_ATOMS: atom_id res chain seq x y z
N MET A 1 -51.44 -49.20 12.98
CA MET A 1 -51.37 -47.76 12.63
C MET A 1 -49.91 -47.32 12.65
N ASN A 2 -49.30 -47.13 11.48
CA ASN A 2 -47.93 -46.64 11.37
C ASN A 2 -47.89 -45.16 11.75
N LYS A 3 -47.15 -44.81 12.81
CA LYS A 3 -46.86 -43.41 13.16
C LYS A 3 -46.02 -42.80 12.05
N VAL A 4 -46.64 -41.98 11.21
CA VAL A 4 -45.93 -41.11 10.27
C VAL A 4 -45.15 -40.11 11.12
N SER A 5 -43.83 -40.32 11.22
CA SER A 5 -42.91 -39.36 11.81
C SER A 5 -42.99 -38.07 10.98
N LYS A 6 -43.52 -36.99 11.58
CA LYS A 6 -43.53 -35.67 10.96
C LYS A 6 -42.11 -35.13 11.00
N ASP A 7 -41.55 -34.82 9.83
CA ASP A 7 -40.25 -34.16 9.72
C ASP A 7 -40.28 -32.83 10.49
N PRO A 8 -39.44 -32.64 11.53
CA PRO A 8 -39.41 -31.42 12.32
C PRO A 8 -38.99 -30.18 11.51
N PHE A 9 -38.43 -30.36 10.31
CA PHE A 9 -38.05 -29.28 9.41
C PHE A 9 -39.02 -29.09 8.24
N GLY A 10 -40.17 -29.79 8.24
CA GLY A 10 -41.24 -29.55 7.27
C GLY A 10 -40.86 -29.85 5.81
N GLY A 11 -39.96 -30.79 5.56
CA GLY A 11 -39.52 -31.17 4.22
C GLY A 11 -38.44 -30.26 3.63
N ILE A 12 -37.93 -29.29 4.40
CA ILE A 12 -36.81 -28.43 3.97
C ILE A 12 -35.54 -29.27 3.93
N LYS A 13 -35.12 -29.64 2.71
CA LYS A 13 -33.85 -30.31 2.48
C LYS A 13 -32.76 -29.27 2.23
N GLY A 14 -31.59 -29.51 2.84
CA GLY A 14 -30.39 -28.76 2.52
C GLY A 14 -30.05 -28.87 1.03
N ASP A 15 -29.42 -27.82 0.51
CA ASP A 15 -29.14 -27.67 -0.92
C ASP A 15 -28.16 -28.77 -1.41
N ALA A 16 -28.68 -29.78 -2.11
CA ALA A 16 -27.94 -30.99 -2.50
C ALA A 16 -26.79 -30.73 -3.50
N THR A 17 -26.74 -29.51 -4.07
CA THR A 17 -25.66 -29.03 -4.94
C THR A 17 -24.36 -28.74 -4.17
N PHE A 18 -24.43 -28.55 -2.83
CA PHE A 18 -23.27 -28.41 -1.96
C PHE A 18 -22.64 -29.76 -1.60
N LYS A 19 -22.23 -30.54 -2.59
CA LYS A 19 -21.26 -31.63 -2.36
C LYS A 19 -19.94 -30.99 -1.90
N THR A 20 -19.68 -31.04 -0.59
CA THR A 20 -18.40 -30.75 0.09
C THR A 20 -17.64 -29.49 -0.41
N SER A 21 -18.34 -28.37 -0.61
CA SER A 21 -17.65 -27.10 -0.87
C SER A 21 -16.83 -26.70 0.35
N SER A 22 -15.50 -26.62 0.21
CA SER A 22 -14.63 -26.19 1.31
C SER A 22 -15.01 -24.78 1.78
N PRO A 23 -14.84 -24.45 3.07
CA PRO A 23 -15.09 -23.09 3.59
C PRO A 23 -14.35 -22.01 2.79
N PHE A 24 -13.17 -22.33 2.29
CA PHE A 24 -12.38 -21.43 1.44
C PHE A 24 -13.02 -21.18 0.07
N LYS A 25 -13.67 -22.19 -0.53
CA LYS A 25 -14.44 -22.03 -1.76
C LYS A 25 -15.65 -21.13 -1.54
N ILE A 26 -16.37 -21.32 -0.43
CA ILE A 26 -17.54 -20.50 -0.05
C ILE A 26 -17.12 -19.03 0.10
N ASP A 27 -16.07 -18.76 0.88
CA ASP A 27 -15.57 -17.39 1.07
C ASP A 27 -15.09 -16.73 -0.23
N LYS A 28 -14.51 -17.52 -1.15
CA LYS A 28 -14.12 -17.03 -2.49
C LYS A 28 -15.34 -16.62 -3.32
N GLU A 29 -16.37 -17.46 -3.36
CA GLU A 29 -17.60 -17.19 -4.12
C GLU A 29 -18.32 -15.96 -3.57
N GLU A 30 -18.39 -15.84 -2.25
CA GLU A 30 -18.97 -14.67 -1.59
C GLU A 30 -18.13 -13.40 -1.85
N ALA A 31 -16.80 -13.47 -1.76
CA ALA A 31 -15.93 -12.33 -2.11
C ALA A 31 -16.11 -11.89 -3.57
N LEU A 32 -16.27 -12.84 -4.50
CA LEU A 32 -16.55 -12.56 -5.92
C LEU A 32 -17.91 -11.89 -6.14
N LYS A 33 -18.95 -12.31 -5.42
CA LYS A 33 -20.27 -11.68 -5.44
C LYS A 33 -20.21 -10.26 -4.88
N GLN A 34 -19.55 -10.07 -3.74
CA GLN A 34 -19.40 -8.78 -3.08
C GLN A 34 -18.59 -7.78 -3.91
N ILE A 35 -17.47 -8.17 -4.52
CA ILE A 35 -16.71 -7.26 -5.39
C ILE A 35 -17.50 -6.88 -6.64
N GLN A 36 -18.27 -7.80 -7.21
CA GLN A 36 -19.14 -7.50 -8.35
C GLN A 36 -20.20 -6.45 -7.98
N ASN A 37 -20.81 -6.58 -6.80
CA ASN A 37 -21.73 -5.59 -6.28
C ASN A 37 -21.04 -4.23 -6.05
N SER A 38 -19.84 -4.21 -5.46
CA SER A 38 -19.04 -3.00 -5.28
C SER A 38 -18.69 -2.31 -6.60
N ILE A 39 -18.37 -3.06 -7.66
CA ILE A 39 -18.12 -2.51 -9.02
C ILE A 39 -19.41 -1.93 -9.62
N ASN A 40 -20.52 -2.66 -9.51
CA ASN A 40 -21.82 -2.19 -10.03
C ASN A 40 -22.24 -0.90 -9.35
N ASN A 41 -22.09 -0.82 -8.02
CA ASN A 41 -22.37 0.38 -7.23
C ASN A 41 -21.47 1.55 -7.65
N TRP A 42 -20.19 1.30 -7.92
CA TRP A 42 -19.27 2.31 -8.42
C TRP A 42 -19.69 2.86 -9.80
N LYS A 43 -20.09 1.98 -10.72
CA LYS A 43 -20.54 2.36 -12.07
C LYS A 43 -21.84 3.16 -12.04
N LYS A 44 -22.83 2.75 -11.23
CA LYS A 44 -24.12 3.47 -11.06
C LYS A 44 -23.94 4.90 -10.54
N LYS A 45 -22.86 5.19 -9.81
CA LYS A 45 -22.52 6.57 -9.37
C LYS A 45 -22.00 7.46 -10.50
N LYS A 46 -21.39 6.90 -11.56
CA LYS A 46 -20.80 7.69 -12.67
C LYS A 46 -21.81 8.08 -13.74
N THR A 47 -22.92 7.37 -13.87
CA THR A 47 -23.97 7.69 -14.85
C THR A 47 -24.72 8.95 -14.41
N LYS A 48 -24.74 10.01 -15.26
CA LYS A 48 -25.55 11.22 -15.03
C LYS A 48 -27.02 10.79 -14.85
N LYS A 49 -27.59 11.06 -13.69
CA LYS A 49 -29.01 10.77 -13.42
C LYS A 49 -29.88 11.85 -14.08
N THR A 50 -30.86 11.42 -14.87
CA THR A 50 -31.96 12.26 -15.35
C THR A 50 -32.75 12.83 -14.17
N PHE A 51 -33.50 13.92 -14.39
CA PHE A 51 -34.24 14.63 -13.32
C PHE A 51 -35.20 13.70 -12.56
N LEU A 52 -35.98 12.89 -13.28
CA LEU A 52 -36.84 11.83 -12.70
C LEU A 52 -36.04 10.78 -11.93
N GLY A 53 -34.87 10.39 -12.45
CA GLY A 53 -33.95 9.48 -11.78
C GLY A 53 -33.34 10.03 -10.48
N ARG A 54 -33.36 11.35 -10.25
CA ARG A 54 -32.97 11.96 -8.96
C ARG A 54 -34.12 11.95 -7.95
N LEU A 55 -35.36 12.12 -8.40
CA LEU A 55 -36.56 12.07 -7.57
C LEU A 55 -36.80 10.67 -6.99
N ILE A 56 -36.69 9.62 -7.82
CA ILE A 56 -36.80 8.23 -7.36
C ILE A 56 -35.66 7.86 -6.39
N TYR A 57 -34.45 8.35 -6.64
CA TYR A 57 -33.30 8.05 -5.79
C TYR A 57 -33.38 8.67 -4.39
N ARG A 58 -34.00 9.86 -4.25
CA ARG A 58 -34.15 10.54 -2.95
C ARG A 58 -34.92 9.71 -1.91
N GLN A 59 -35.79 8.79 -2.35
CA GLN A 59 -36.51 7.88 -1.45
C GLN A 59 -35.69 6.65 -1.02
N THR A 60 -34.51 6.40 -1.63
CA THR A 60 -33.72 5.17 -1.45
C THR A 60 -32.28 5.41 -0.99
N ASP A 61 -31.94 6.59 -0.47
CA ASP A 61 -30.60 6.93 0.03
C ASP A 61 -30.24 6.23 1.37
N LYS A 62 -30.54 4.93 1.49
CA LYS A 62 -29.70 4.06 2.32
C LYS A 62 -28.35 3.98 1.62
N ILE A 63 -27.36 4.69 2.16
CA ILE A 63 -25.96 4.63 1.73
C ILE A 63 -25.60 3.15 1.55
N VAL A 64 -25.55 2.69 0.29
CA VAL A 64 -25.18 1.30 0.01
C VAL A 64 -23.72 1.14 0.40
N LYS A 65 -23.49 0.64 1.61
CA LYS A 65 -22.17 0.37 2.16
C LYS A 65 -21.47 -0.60 1.22
N SER A 66 -20.37 -0.18 0.63
CA SER A 66 -19.56 -1.03 -0.23
C SER A 66 -18.48 -1.69 0.61
N TYR A 67 -18.35 -3.02 0.53
CA TYR A 67 -17.34 -3.75 1.29
C TYR A 67 -15.91 -3.46 0.83
N HIS A 68 -15.74 -3.11 -0.46
CA HIS A 68 -14.43 -3.02 -1.11
C HIS A 68 -13.97 -1.60 -1.36
N TRP A 69 -14.75 -0.58 -1.00
CA TRP A 69 -14.29 0.81 -1.10
C TRP A 69 -15.09 1.76 -0.22
N GLU A 70 -14.43 2.81 0.24
CA GLU A 70 -15.04 3.93 0.96
C GLU A 70 -14.39 5.26 0.55
N TYR A 71 -15.15 6.36 0.62
CA TYR A 71 -14.55 7.68 0.39
C TYR A 71 -13.69 8.06 1.58
N THR A 72 -12.55 8.68 1.32
CA THR A 72 -11.75 9.28 2.38
C THR A 72 -12.46 10.51 2.93
N ASP A 73 -12.63 10.58 4.25
CA ASP A 73 -13.42 11.61 4.96
C ASP A 73 -13.01 13.06 4.64
N GLU A 74 -11.79 13.29 4.16
CA GLU A 74 -11.24 14.63 3.93
C GLU A 74 -11.50 15.18 2.51
N SER A 75 -11.81 14.35 1.51
CA SER A 75 -12.27 14.83 0.20
C SER A 75 -12.88 13.70 -0.63
N LYS A 76 -14.07 13.94 -1.23
CA LYS A 76 -14.70 13.03 -2.22
C LYS A 76 -13.85 12.82 -3.50
N LYS A 77 -12.59 13.27 -3.51
CA LYS A 77 -11.61 13.15 -4.60
C LYS A 77 -10.79 11.86 -4.52
N PHE A 78 -10.73 11.24 -3.34
CA PHE A 78 -10.01 10.00 -3.12
C PHE A 78 -10.91 8.94 -2.49
N VAL A 79 -10.53 7.69 -2.71
CA VAL A 79 -11.25 6.50 -2.28
C VAL A 79 -10.26 5.49 -1.75
N ASP A 80 -10.56 4.94 -0.60
CA ASP A 80 -9.86 3.79 -0.07
C ASP A 80 -10.45 2.53 -0.70
N ILE A 81 -9.59 1.60 -1.13
CA ILE A 81 -9.99 0.33 -1.72
C ILE A 81 -9.57 -0.81 -0.80
N HIS A 82 -10.48 -1.70 -0.45
CA HIS A 82 -10.25 -2.77 0.53
C HIS A 82 -10.15 -4.14 -0.15
N LEU A 83 -9.13 -4.90 0.23
CA LEU A 83 -9.11 -6.36 0.11
C LEU A 83 -9.99 -6.91 1.23
N TYR A 84 -11.25 -7.21 0.91
CA TYR A 84 -12.24 -7.73 1.84
C TYR A 84 -12.48 -9.22 1.61
N TRP A 85 -12.31 -10.03 2.65
CA TRP A 85 -12.43 -11.48 2.56
C TRP A 85 -12.97 -12.05 3.86
N SER A 86 -13.89 -13.01 3.78
CA SER A 86 -14.50 -13.69 4.93
C SER A 86 -14.92 -12.67 6.01
N ASN A 87 -15.76 -11.73 5.60
CA ASN A 87 -16.32 -10.66 6.42
C ASN A 87 -15.33 -9.67 7.07
N LYS A 88 -14.07 -9.61 6.63
CA LYS A 88 -13.05 -8.74 7.22
C LYS A 88 -12.21 -8.01 6.17
N ILE A 89 -11.86 -6.76 6.45
CA ILE A 89 -10.85 -6.01 5.68
C ILE A 89 -9.47 -6.54 6.06
N LEU A 90 -8.78 -7.14 5.09
CA LEU A 90 -7.43 -7.68 5.26
C LEU A 90 -6.35 -6.64 4.94
N ARG A 91 -6.61 -5.79 3.95
CA ARG A 91 -5.68 -4.75 3.50
C ARG A 91 -6.45 -3.61 2.86
N THR A 92 -5.97 -2.39 3.05
CA THR A 92 -6.52 -1.20 2.40
C THR A 92 -5.47 -0.52 1.55
N LEU A 93 -5.82 -0.20 0.32
CA LEU A 93 -5.10 0.73 -0.54
C LEU A 93 -5.72 2.12 -0.34
N PHE A 94 -4.95 2.99 0.32
CA PHE A 94 -5.45 4.29 0.75
C PHE A 94 -5.38 5.36 -0.34
N ASN A 95 -6.31 6.31 -0.32
CA ASN A 95 -6.33 7.52 -1.11
C ASN A 95 -6.13 7.29 -2.63
N VAL A 96 -6.88 6.38 -3.22
CA VAL A 96 -6.86 6.11 -4.66
C VAL A 96 -7.61 7.23 -5.41
N PRO A 97 -7.01 7.86 -6.43
CA PRO A 97 -7.72 8.84 -7.25
C PRO A 97 -8.95 8.23 -7.94
N LEU A 98 -10.07 8.96 -8.03
CA LEU A 98 -11.34 8.47 -8.64
C LEU A 98 -11.17 7.82 -10.02
N ARG A 99 -10.22 8.31 -10.82
CA ARG A 99 -9.92 7.80 -12.17
C ARG A 99 -9.38 6.37 -12.14
N GLN A 100 -8.67 5.99 -11.09
CA GLN A 100 -8.02 4.69 -10.95
C GLN A 100 -8.86 3.66 -10.18
N VAL A 101 -9.91 4.08 -9.46
CA VAL A 101 -10.73 3.17 -8.64
C VAL A 101 -11.31 2.00 -9.44
N ASN A 102 -11.78 2.24 -10.66
CA ASN A 102 -12.33 1.15 -11.49
C ASN A 102 -11.27 0.09 -11.83
N ARG A 103 -10.04 0.52 -12.10
CA ARG A 103 -8.92 -0.40 -12.33
C ARG A 103 -8.62 -1.19 -11.07
N GLY A 104 -8.61 -0.55 -9.90
CA GLY A 104 -8.34 -1.22 -8.61
C GLY A 104 -9.39 -2.27 -8.25
N LEU A 105 -10.68 -1.95 -8.41
CA LEU A 105 -11.77 -2.90 -8.18
C LEU A 105 -11.75 -4.05 -9.20
N THR A 106 -11.40 -3.77 -10.46
CA THR A 106 -11.25 -4.81 -11.49
C THR A 106 -10.04 -5.72 -11.20
N GLY A 107 -8.95 -5.13 -10.70
CA GLY A 107 -7.78 -5.84 -10.19
C GLY A 107 -8.14 -6.81 -9.07
N LEU A 108 -8.90 -6.35 -8.07
CA LEU A 108 -9.38 -7.19 -6.97
C LEU A 108 -10.24 -8.35 -7.47
N LYS A 109 -11.16 -8.08 -8.41
CA LYS A 109 -11.98 -9.12 -9.01
C LYS A 109 -11.13 -10.16 -9.75
N LYS A 110 -10.11 -9.73 -10.52
CA LYS A 110 -9.18 -10.62 -11.21
C LYS A 110 -8.36 -11.44 -10.21
N PHE A 111 -7.90 -10.81 -9.13
CA PHE A 111 -7.19 -11.47 -8.05
C PHE A 111 -8.04 -12.59 -7.44
N TYR A 112 -9.27 -12.32 -7.00
CA TYR A 112 -10.15 -13.37 -6.45
C TYR A 112 -10.42 -14.49 -7.45
N LYS A 113 -10.65 -14.17 -8.73
CA LYS A 113 -10.87 -15.21 -9.76
C LYS A 113 -9.68 -16.19 -9.86
N ASN A 114 -8.47 -15.66 -9.78
CA ASN A 114 -7.22 -16.41 -9.95
C ASN A 114 -6.84 -17.26 -8.72
N ILE A 115 -7.46 -17.05 -7.55
CA ILE A 115 -7.23 -17.90 -6.38
C ILE A 115 -7.81 -19.29 -6.64
N SER A 116 -7.00 -20.34 -6.63
CA SER A 116 -7.51 -21.71 -6.69
C SER A 116 -8.24 -22.07 -5.38
N SER A 117 -9.50 -22.53 -5.48
CA SER A 117 -10.29 -22.96 -4.32
C SER A 117 -9.87 -24.33 -3.78
N VAL A 118 -9.15 -25.11 -4.59
CA VAL A 118 -8.72 -26.48 -4.27
C VAL A 118 -7.28 -26.49 -3.76
N ARG A 119 -6.39 -25.72 -4.41
CA ARG A 119 -4.97 -25.62 -4.07
C ARG A 119 -4.52 -24.15 -4.13
N PRO A 120 -4.89 -23.32 -3.13
CA PRO A 120 -4.50 -21.92 -3.11
C PRO A 120 -2.98 -21.80 -3.06
N ASP A 121 -2.43 -20.86 -3.84
CA ASP A 121 -1.01 -20.54 -3.80
C ASP A 121 -0.67 -19.78 -2.50
N LEU A 122 -0.34 -20.53 -1.45
CA LEU A 122 0.01 -19.97 -0.15
C LEU A 122 1.37 -19.26 -0.16
N SER A 123 2.18 -19.40 -1.23
CA SER A 123 3.39 -18.59 -1.39
C SER A 123 3.06 -17.11 -1.65
N ASN A 124 1.86 -16.79 -2.14
CA ASN A 124 1.40 -15.40 -2.25
C ASN A 124 0.94 -14.88 -0.88
N PRO A 125 1.55 -13.81 -0.34
CA PRO A 125 1.21 -13.30 0.99
C PRO A 125 -0.25 -12.83 1.09
N ASN A 126 -0.85 -12.31 0.01
CA ASN A 126 -2.25 -11.89 0.03
C ASN A 126 -3.20 -13.09 0.04
N ILE A 127 -2.86 -14.17 -0.67
CA ILE A 127 -3.65 -15.43 -0.66
C ILE A 127 -3.52 -16.12 0.70
N LEU A 128 -2.32 -16.11 1.30
CA LEU A 128 -2.11 -16.62 2.65
C LEU A 128 -2.95 -15.86 3.69
N LEU A 129 -3.09 -14.53 3.54
CA LEU A 129 -3.98 -13.72 4.39
C LEU A 129 -5.45 -14.16 4.22
N CYS A 130 -5.93 -14.32 2.98
CA CYS A 130 -7.27 -14.83 2.71
C CYS A 130 -7.49 -16.22 3.34
N TYR A 131 -6.55 -17.14 3.11
CA TYR A 131 -6.61 -18.50 3.64
C TYR A 131 -6.67 -18.51 5.17
N ASN A 132 -5.76 -17.79 5.83
CA ASN A 132 -5.71 -17.73 7.28
C ASN A 132 -6.92 -17.01 7.88
N GLN A 133 -7.53 -16.06 7.16
CA GLN A 133 -8.78 -15.43 7.62
C GLN A 133 -9.95 -16.41 7.55
N THR A 134 -10.10 -17.16 6.47
CA THR A 134 -11.07 -18.27 6.40
C THR A 134 -10.80 -19.26 7.53
N ALA A 135 -9.56 -19.72 7.69
CA ALA A 135 -9.23 -20.68 8.72
C ALA A 135 -9.57 -20.16 10.12
N THR A 136 -9.35 -18.87 10.40
CA THR A 136 -9.75 -18.23 11.65
C THR A 136 -11.28 -18.28 11.85
N ASN A 137 -12.05 -17.88 10.83
CA ASN A 137 -13.51 -17.81 10.93
C ASN A 137 -14.17 -19.19 11.11
N TYR A 138 -13.62 -20.22 10.49
CA TYR A 138 -14.13 -21.60 10.56
C TYR A 138 -13.37 -22.47 11.59
N LYS A 139 -12.53 -21.87 12.44
CA LYS A 139 -11.73 -22.59 13.47
C LYS A 139 -10.86 -23.73 12.91
N LEU A 140 -10.28 -23.53 11.73
CA LEU A 140 -9.38 -24.47 11.06
C LEU A 140 -7.90 -24.15 11.36
N PRO A 141 -6.98 -25.10 11.13
CA PRO A 141 -5.55 -24.88 11.32
C PRO A 141 -5.00 -23.74 10.45
N LEU A 142 -4.28 -22.81 11.08
CA LEU A 142 -3.58 -21.73 10.38
C LEU A 142 -2.32 -22.25 9.68
N LYS A 143 -2.02 -21.71 8.51
CA LYS A 143 -0.77 -21.97 7.80
C LYS A 143 0.23 -20.86 8.10
N LYS A 144 1.42 -21.26 8.57
CA LYS A 144 2.57 -20.37 8.75
C LYS A 144 3.59 -20.70 7.67
N ILE A 145 3.88 -19.72 6.82
CA ILE A 145 4.93 -19.84 5.81
C ILE A 145 6.02 -18.85 6.18
N THR A 146 7.24 -19.36 6.28
CA THR A 146 8.45 -18.56 6.37
C THR A 146 8.85 -18.22 4.95
N PHE A 147 8.53 -17.01 4.50
CA PHE A 147 9.02 -16.54 3.22
C PHE A 147 10.54 -16.43 3.31
N LYS A 148 11.28 -17.10 2.41
CA LYS A 148 12.74 -16.97 2.38
C LYS A 148 13.08 -15.50 2.10
N ASP A 149 14.10 -14.98 2.78
CA ASP A 149 14.58 -13.58 2.65
C ASP A 149 15.25 -13.27 1.29
N GLN A 150 14.99 -14.08 0.26
CA GLN A 150 15.65 -13.98 -1.03
C GLN A 150 14.62 -14.08 -2.15
N ILE A 151 14.53 -12.99 -2.91
CA ILE A 151 14.39 -12.97 -4.37
C ILE A 151 13.09 -13.62 -4.91
N GLU A 152 12.19 -12.72 -5.33
CA GLU A 152 11.46 -12.80 -6.59
C GLU A 152 10.49 -13.98 -6.79
N VAL A 153 9.30 -13.86 -6.21
CA VAL A 153 8.11 -14.32 -6.94
C VAL A 153 7.23 -13.10 -7.14
N ARG A 154 6.98 -12.72 -8.41
CA ARG A 154 5.98 -11.71 -8.75
C ARG A 154 4.60 -12.29 -8.43
N HIS A 155 4.23 -12.18 -7.17
CA HIS A 155 2.89 -12.57 -6.74
C HIS A 155 1.85 -11.64 -7.35
N LEU A 156 0.69 -12.21 -7.65
CA LEU A 156 -0.44 -11.45 -8.16
C LEU A 156 -0.85 -10.40 -7.12
N ASP A 157 -0.72 -9.12 -7.49
CA ASP A 157 -1.10 -7.99 -6.64
C ASP A 157 -2.62 -7.81 -6.67
N PRO A 158 -3.32 -7.85 -5.51
CA PRO A 158 -4.76 -7.62 -5.44
C PRO A 158 -5.22 -6.28 -6.03
N PHE A 159 -4.34 -5.28 -6.09
CA PHE A 159 -4.70 -3.94 -6.59
C PHE A 159 -4.15 -3.61 -7.99
N ASP A 160 -3.67 -4.60 -8.74
CA ASP A 160 -3.21 -4.44 -10.14
C ASP A 160 -2.10 -3.37 -10.31
N GLY A 161 -1.21 -3.26 -9.33
CA GLY A 161 -0.08 -2.31 -9.36
C GLY A 161 -0.46 -0.86 -9.09
N ILE A 162 -1.72 -0.58 -8.69
CA ILE A 162 -2.13 0.78 -8.35
C ILE A 162 -1.50 1.19 -7.01
N SER A 163 -0.78 2.30 -7.03
CA SER A 163 -0.29 2.98 -5.83
C SER A 163 -1.25 4.10 -5.44
N GLY A 164 -1.94 3.96 -4.31
CA GLY A 164 -2.68 5.06 -3.70
C GLY A 164 -1.77 6.06 -2.98
N ASN A 165 -2.29 7.23 -2.60
CA ASN A 165 -1.52 8.20 -1.82
C ASN A 165 -1.34 7.75 -0.37
N LEU A 166 -0.22 8.14 0.24
CA LEU A 166 0.12 7.84 1.63
C LEU A 166 -0.99 8.26 2.60
N SER A 167 -1.67 7.30 3.24
CA SER A 167 -2.48 7.57 4.43
C SER A 167 -1.59 8.04 5.58
N LYS A 168 -2.08 8.98 6.39
CA LYS A 168 -1.43 9.48 7.62
C LYS A 168 -1.03 8.35 8.59
N ASN A 169 -1.68 7.18 8.47
CA ASN A 169 -1.47 6.04 9.36
C ASN A 169 -0.39 5.04 8.89
N ILE A 170 0.19 5.19 7.68
CA ILE A 170 1.23 4.28 7.18
C ILE A 170 2.57 4.58 7.85
N LYS A 171 2.92 3.80 8.88
CA LYS A 171 4.15 3.93 9.68
C LYS A 171 5.30 3.02 9.19
N ASN A 172 5.50 2.85 7.89
CA ASN A 172 6.70 2.18 7.39
C ASN A 172 7.86 3.17 7.17
N ALA A 173 9.10 2.69 7.08
CA ALA A 173 10.24 3.59 6.91
C ALA A 173 10.25 4.23 5.53
N LEU A 174 9.84 3.48 4.51
CA LEU A 174 9.76 3.94 3.12
C LEU A 174 8.75 5.09 2.94
N SER A 175 7.61 5.09 3.64
CA SER A 175 6.63 6.17 3.59
C SER A 175 7.21 7.47 4.12
N LYS A 176 7.91 7.41 5.26
CA LYS A 176 8.58 8.56 5.88
C LYS A 176 9.61 9.15 4.92
N ASP A 177 10.45 8.30 4.34
CA ASP A 177 11.48 8.76 3.41
C ASP A 177 10.88 9.29 2.09
N LYS A 178 9.79 8.69 1.60
CA LYS A 178 9.03 9.17 0.44
C LYS A 178 8.52 10.60 0.64
N LEU A 179 7.90 10.88 1.79
CA LEU A 179 7.39 12.23 2.10
C LEU A 179 8.51 13.27 2.17
N VAL A 180 9.64 12.91 2.80
CA VAL A 180 10.80 13.81 2.88
C VAL A 180 11.39 14.06 1.49
N ALA A 181 11.57 13.02 0.67
CA ALA A 181 12.10 13.14 -0.68
C ALA A 181 11.19 14.02 -1.56
N MET A 182 9.87 13.79 -1.54
CA MET A 182 8.90 14.62 -2.27
C MET A 182 8.99 16.09 -1.87
N LYS A 183 9.06 16.39 -0.56
CA LYS A 183 9.17 17.77 -0.07
C LYS A 183 10.46 18.46 -0.50
N GLU A 184 11.59 17.75 -0.47
CA GLU A 184 12.89 18.32 -0.90
C GLU A 184 12.93 18.55 -2.42
N ILE A 185 12.31 17.67 -3.22
CA ILE A 185 12.17 17.86 -4.67
C ILE A 185 11.26 19.06 -4.97
N ASP A 186 10.11 19.17 -4.30
CA ASP A 186 9.19 20.31 -4.46
C ASP A 186 9.87 21.64 -4.11
N ASN A 187 10.62 21.67 -3.00
CA ASN A 187 11.44 22.83 -2.64
C ASN A 187 12.48 23.14 -3.72
N SER A 188 13.14 22.13 -4.27
CA SER A 188 14.13 22.32 -5.33
C SER A 188 13.50 22.86 -6.62
N ILE A 189 12.32 22.39 -7.01
CA ILE A 189 11.57 22.92 -8.17
C ILE A 189 11.24 24.40 -7.93
N LYS A 190 10.67 24.75 -6.77
CA LYS A 190 10.34 26.14 -6.42
C LYS A 190 11.55 27.05 -6.48
N ILE A 191 12.66 26.64 -5.88
CA ILE A 191 13.91 27.41 -5.87
C ILE A 191 14.43 27.61 -7.31
N PHE A 192 14.43 26.55 -8.13
CA PHE A 192 14.85 26.66 -9.52
C PHE A 192 13.97 27.65 -10.31
N GLU A 193 12.65 27.61 -10.11
CA GLU A 193 11.74 28.56 -10.74
C GLU A 193 11.97 30.00 -10.26
N GLN A 194 12.19 30.22 -8.97
CA GLN A 194 12.47 31.56 -8.43
C GLN A 194 13.78 32.16 -8.95
N ILE A 195 14.82 31.35 -9.13
CA ILE A 195 16.11 31.82 -9.65
C ILE A 195 15.97 32.27 -11.12
N PHE A 196 15.10 31.63 -11.91
CA PHE A 196 15.11 31.79 -13.37
C PHE A 196 13.83 32.38 -13.99
N ASN A 197 12.71 32.47 -13.26
CA ASN A 197 11.50 33.15 -13.72
C ASN A 197 11.42 34.56 -13.14
N LYS A 198 11.41 35.57 -14.03
CA LYS A 198 11.25 37.00 -13.66
C LYS A 198 9.91 37.33 -12.97
N ASN A 199 8.88 36.51 -13.18
CA ASN A 199 7.51 36.75 -12.69
C ASN A 199 7.17 36.01 -11.38
N PHE A 200 8.13 35.37 -10.72
CA PHE A 200 7.86 34.68 -9.46
C PHE A 200 7.84 35.69 -8.31
N ASN A 201 6.75 35.74 -7.54
CA ASN A 201 6.64 36.61 -6.37
C ASN A 201 7.82 36.33 -5.42
N LYS A 202 8.72 37.32 -5.28
CA LYS A 202 9.93 37.28 -4.43
C LYS A 202 9.63 37.23 -2.92
N SER A 203 8.38 37.05 -2.52
CA SER A 203 7.93 37.18 -1.13
C SER A 203 8.34 36.02 -0.21
N GLU A 204 8.81 34.89 -0.74
CA GLU A 204 9.33 33.78 0.09
C GLU A 204 10.87 33.81 0.15
N ASN A 205 11.41 34.23 1.30
CA ASN A 205 12.84 34.14 1.59
C ASN A 205 13.32 32.67 1.53
N ILE A 206 14.16 32.35 0.55
CA ILE A 206 14.77 31.03 0.38
C ILE A 206 15.83 30.85 1.48
N LYS A 207 15.43 30.34 2.64
CA LYS A 207 16.37 30.08 3.75
C LYS A 207 17.22 28.82 3.56
N LYS A 208 16.82 27.90 2.66
CA LYS A 208 17.42 26.56 2.55
C LYS A 208 17.90 26.27 1.14
N LYS A 209 19.16 25.85 1.01
CA LYS A 209 19.76 25.44 -0.28
C LYS A 209 19.01 24.24 -0.88
N PRO A 210 18.83 24.20 -2.22
CA PRO A 210 18.21 23.06 -2.88
C PRO A 210 19.08 21.81 -2.71
N LYS A 211 18.46 20.66 -2.48
CA LYS A 211 19.18 19.38 -2.35
C LYS A 211 19.26 18.62 -3.66
N ASN A 212 18.32 18.82 -4.57
CA ASN A 212 18.20 17.98 -5.77
C ASN A 212 18.90 18.55 -7.00
N PHE A 213 19.54 19.72 -6.89
CA PHE A 213 20.43 20.22 -7.92
C PHE A 213 21.49 21.17 -7.35
N SER A 214 22.59 21.33 -8.08
CA SER A 214 23.56 22.41 -7.88
C SER A 214 24.15 22.85 -9.21
N GLN A 215 24.75 24.04 -9.28
CA GLN A 215 25.52 24.44 -10.45
C GLN A 215 26.73 23.52 -10.62
N ASN A 216 26.98 23.09 -11.85
CA ASN A 216 28.14 22.24 -12.16
C ASN A 216 29.42 23.07 -12.18
N PHE A 217 29.39 24.26 -12.81
CA PHE A 217 30.53 25.16 -12.93
C PHE A 217 30.29 26.45 -12.15
N LYS A 218 31.32 26.93 -11.44
CA LYS A 218 31.25 28.21 -10.71
C LYS A 218 31.05 29.43 -11.63
N THR A 219 31.49 29.32 -12.87
CA THR A 219 31.51 30.41 -13.86
C THR A 219 30.37 30.36 -14.87
N SER A 220 29.59 29.26 -14.93
CA SER A 220 28.52 29.09 -15.92
C SER A 220 27.17 28.81 -15.26
N PRO A 221 26.15 29.69 -15.45
CA PRO A 221 24.81 29.47 -14.91
C PRO A 221 23.96 28.52 -15.79
N TYR A 222 24.55 27.89 -16.82
CA TYR A 222 23.81 27.11 -17.82
C TYR A 222 23.82 25.60 -17.58
N TYR A 223 24.67 25.09 -16.70
CA TYR A 223 24.82 23.66 -16.45
C TYR A 223 24.68 23.32 -14.98
N PHE A 224 23.90 22.27 -14.71
CA PHE A 224 23.55 21.83 -13.36
C PHE A 224 23.77 20.34 -13.21
N ASP A 225 24.12 19.95 -12.00
CA ASP A 225 24.06 18.56 -11.58
C ASP A 225 22.73 18.31 -10.89
N ILE A 226 22.13 17.15 -11.14
CA ILE A 226 20.85 16.73 -10.59
C ILE A 226 21.05 15.53 -9.70
N TYR A 227 20.45 15.55 -8.51
CA TYR A 227 20.65 14.56 -7.47
C TYR A 227 19.34 13.91 -7.03
N LEU A 228 19.34 12.58 -6.98
CA LEU A 228 18.33 11.78 -6.31
C LEU A 228 18.82 11.44 -4.91
N PHE A 229 18.31 12.15 -3.91
CA PHE A 229 18.53 11.82 -2.50
C PHE A 229 17.38 11.00 -1.93
N TRP A 230 17.71 9.96 -1.17
CA TRP A 230 16.75 9.13 -0.46
C TRP A 230 17.35 8.63 0.85
N GLY A 231 16.56 8.62 1.94
CA GLY A 231 17.06 8.14 3.22
C GLY A 231 18.31 8.88 3.73
N GLY A 232 18.53 10.13 3.31
CA GLY A 232 19.74 10.91 3.66
C GLY A 232 20.99 10.53 2.85
N THR A 233 20.86 9.65 1.86
CA THR A 233 21.96 9.17 1.00
C THR A 233 21.76 9.62 -0.44
N LEU A 234 22.85 9.85 -1.17
CA LEU A 234 22.81 10.09 -2.62
C LEU A 234 22.66 8.75 -3.34
N ILE A 235 21.55 8.57 -4.06
CA ILE A 235 21.24 7.33 -4.77
C ILE A 235 21.76 7.36 -6.21
N ARG A 236 21.56 8.50 -6.88
CA ARG A 236 21.93 8.70 -8.28
C ARG A 236 22.20 10.18 -8.52
N GLU A 237 23.16 10.44 -9.40
CA GLU A 237 23.45 11.77 -9.91
C GLU A 237 23.44 11.78 -11.44
N ILE A 238 23.11 12.92 -12.03
CA ILE A 238 23.27 13.22 -13.45
C ILE A 238 24.03 14.53 -13.54
N LYS A 239 25.17 14.53 -14.22
CA LYS A 239 26.02 15.71 -14.34
C LYS A 239 25.73 16.50 -15.61
N ARG A 240 26.04 17.80 -15.58
CA ARG A 240 26.06 18.70 -16.76
C ARG A 240 24.73 18.76 -17.51
N VAL A 241 23.62 18.78 -16.79
CA VAL A 241 22.28 18.99 -17.36
C VAL A 241 22.13 20.46 -17.75
N SER A 242 21.78 20.72 -19.01
CA SER A 242 21.51 22.09 -19.46
C SER A 242 20.32 22.69 -18.71
N LYS A 243 20.37 23.99 -18.44
CA LYS A 243 19.36 24.76 -17.70
C LYS A 243 17.92 24.43 -18.14
N ASP A 244 17.65 24.38 -19.43
CA ASP A 244 16.31 24.13 -19.98
C ASP A 244 15.76 22.73 -19.70
N LYS A 245 16.66 21.77 -19.39
CA LYS A 245 16.34 20.39 -19.07
C LYS A 245 16.22 20.14 -17.56
N VAL A 246 16.72 21.03 -16.71
CA VAL A 246 16.72 20.85 -15.24
C VAL A 246 15.31 20.71 -14.70
N LYS A 247 14.39 21.62 -15.05
CA LYS A 247 12.99 21.55 -14.59
C LYS A 247 12.34 20.23 -14.98
N LYS A 248 12.55 19.78 -16.22
CA LYS A 248 12.04 18.48 -16.70
C LYS A 248 12.63 17.33 -15.87
N ALA A 249 13.94 17.33 -15.60
CA ALA A 249 14.59 16.30 -14.79
C ALA A 249 14.05 16.26 -13.35
N LEU A 250 13.83 17.42 -12.71
CA LEU A 250 13.25 17.50 -11.37
C LEU A 250 11.80 17.01 -11.32
N ILE A 251 10.99 17.32 -12.35
CA ILE A 251 9.62 16.80 -12.49
C ILE A 251 9.66 15.28 -12.68
N SER A 252 10.56 14.75 -13.51
CA SER A 252 10.75 13.32 -13.69
C SER A 252 11.13 12.62 -12.38
N LEU A 253 12.04 13.21 -11.58
CA LEU A 253 12.35 12.68 -10.24
C LEU A 253 11.12 12.67 -9.33
N LYS A 254 10.32 13.74 -9.34
CA LYS A 254 9.07 13.81 -8.58
C LYS A 254 8.11 12.70 -8.98
N MET A 255 7.92 12.48 -10.28
CA MET A 255 7.04 11.41 -10.78
C MET A 255 7.55 10.03 -10.36
N PHE A 256 8.85 9.76 -10.56
CA PHE A 256 9.48 8.52 -10.13
C PHE A 256 9.27 8.22 -8.63
N ILE A 257 9.51 9.22 -7.76
CA ILE A 257 9.27 9.07 -6.32
C ILE A 257 7.78 8.89 -6.02
N SER A 258 6.89 9.58 -6.73
CA SER A 258 5.44 9.48 -6.53
C SER A 258 4.91 8.08 -6.86
N GLU A 259 5.45 7.43 -7.89
CA GLU A 259 5.07 6.08 -8.34
C GLU A 259 5.76 4.96 -7.54
N PHE A 260 6.81 5.29 -6.78
CA PHE A 260 7.51 4.31 -5.95
C PHE A 260 6.56 3.56 -5.00
N ASN A 261 6.47 2.24 -5.18
CA ASN A 261 5.61 1.36 -4.38
C ASN A 261 6.26 1.02 -3.04
N ILE A 262 5.86 1.72 -1.99
CA ILE A 262 6.35 1.54 -0.61
C ILE A 262 5.92 0.22 0.06
N PHE A 263 4.96 -0.49 -0.52
CA PHE A 263 4.44 -1.75 0.03
C PHE A 263 5.05 -2.96 -0.65
N ASN A 264 5.34 -2.82 -1.95
CA ASN A 264 5.96 -3.86 -2.75
C ASN A 264 7.02 -3.22 -3.67
N PRO A 265 8.17 -2.80 -3.12
CA PRO A 265 9.23 -2.20 -3.91
C PRO A 265 9.84 -3.24 -4.85
N ASP A 266 10.03 -2.89 -6.13
CA ASP A 266 10.68 -3.79 -7.09
C ASP A 266 12.19 -3.81 -6.88
N LEU A 267 12.67 -4.75 -6.06
CA LEU A 267 14.09 -4.89 -5.72
C LEU A 267 14.96 -5.39 -6.89
N LYS A 268 14.36 -5.73 -8.04
CA LYS A 268 15.11 -6.00 -9.29
C LYS A 268 15.67 -4.71 -9.89
N ASP A 269 14.94 -3.61 -9.73
CA ASP A 269 15.42 -2.30 -10.17
C ASP A 269 16.58 -1.87 -9.25
N PRO A 270 17.78 -1.62 -9.81
CA PRO A 270 18.97 -1.29 -9.02
C PRO A 270 18.82 0.04 -8.24
N ILE A 271 18.06 1.00 -8.75
CA ILE A 271 17.80 2.28 -8.09
C ILE A 271 16.86 2.05 -6.90
N VAL A 272 15.78 1.29 -7.11
CA VAL A 272 14.84 0.92 -6.04
C VAL A 272 15.54 0.13 -4.94
N LYS A 273 16.41 -0.83 -5.30
CA LYS A 273 17.22 -1.59 -4.35
C LYS A 273 18.12 -0.68 -3.51
N LYS A 274 18.80 0.30 -4.13
CA LYS A 274 19.61 1.29 -3.41
C LYS A 274 18.78 2.12 -2.44
N MET A 275 17.62 2.63 -2.88
CA MET A 275 16.69 3.38 -2.02
C MET A 275 16.22 2.54 -0.83
N TYR A 276 15.88 1.27 -1.07
CA TYR A 276 15.42 0.35 -0.04
C TYR A 276 16.47 0.14 1.05
N LEU A 277 17.71 -0.13 0.64
CA LEU A 277 18.84 -0.32 1.56
C LEU A 277 19.16 0.96 2.34
N ALA A 278 19.11 2.12 1.68
CA ALA A 278 19.30 3.41 2.35
C ALA A 278 18.25 3.66 3.45
N SER A 279 16.97 3.34 3.21
CA SER A 279 15.95 3.40 4.26
C SER A 279 16.19 2.39 5.37
N LYS A 280 16.55 1.14 5.03
CA LYS A 280 16.86 0.12 6.03
C LYS A 280 17.99 0.58 6.95
N GLU A 281 19.04 1.18 6.42
CA GLU A 281 20.18 1.64 7.20
C GLU A 281 19.88 2.91 8.01
N LYS A 282 19.23 3.91 7.41
CA LYS A 282 18.85 5.16 8.10
C LYS A 282 18.02 4.90 9.36
N HIS A 283 17.03 4.00 9.26
CA HIS A 283 16.10 3.72 10.34
C HIS A 283 16.56 2.57 11.24
N ARG A 284 17.79 2.06 11.04
CA ARG A 284 18.37 1.02 11.88
C ARG A 284 18.45 1.49 13.34
N PRO A 285 18.06 0.66 14.32
CA PRO A 285 18.22 0.98 15.72
C PRO A 285 19.71 1.17 16.02
N LYS A 286 20.13 2.41 16.27
CA LYS A 286 21.49 2.74 16.67
C LYS A 286 21.64 2.65 18.19
N LYS A 287 22.88 2.47 18.66
CA LYS A 287 23.26 2.48 20.09
C LYS A 287 22.52 3.60 20.84
N LYS A 288 21.51 3.18 21.59
CA LYS A 288 21.13 3.80 22.87
C LYS A 288 21.57 2.82 23.96
N SER A 289 21.61 3.25 25.22
CA SER A 289 22.08 2.49 26.38
C SER A 289 21.68 1.00 26.47
N ASN A 290 20.61 0.59 25.78
CA ASN A 290 20.05 -0.76 25.80
C ASN A 290 20.52 -1.63 24.61
N LYS A 291 21.48 -2.53 24.86
CA LYS A 291 22.01 -3.48 23.87
C LYS A 291 20.92 -4.36 23.21
N GLN A 292 19.86 -4.72 23.94
CA GLN A 292 18.78 -5.58 23.41
C GLN A 292 17.99 -4.96 22.25
N LEU A 293 17.98 -3.62 22.12
CA LEU A 293 17.29 -2.91 21.04
C LEU A 293 18.08 -2.86 19.74
N LEU A 294 19.37 -3.24 19.75
CA LEU A 294 20.21 -3.26 18.56
C LEU A 294 19.72 -4.27 17.53
N SER A 295 20.25 -4.16 16.32
CA SER A 295 20.01 -5.15 15.28
C SER A 295 20.57 -6.53 15.67
N VAL A 296 20.01 -7.61 15.13
CA VAL A 296 20.52 -8.97 15.35
C VAL A 296 22.00 -9.10 14.98
N SER A 297 22.44 -8.45 13.89
CA SER A 297 23.85 -8.46 13.47
C SER A 297 24.79 -7.70 14.40
N GLU A 298 24.28 -6.90 15.34
CA GLU A 298 25.04 -6.17 16.35
C GLU A 298 24.84 -6.75 17.77
N GLY A 299 24.31 -7.98 17.86
CA GLY A 299 24.07 -8.67 19.12
C GLY A 299 22.79 -8.26 19.86
N GLY A 300 21.90 -7.50 19.21
CA GLY A 300 20.57 -7.19 19.74
C GLY A 300 19.48 -8.15 19.26
N MET A 301 18.20 -7.77 19.47
CA MET A 301 17.05 -8.59 19.07
C MET A 301 16.18 -7.97 17.98
N SER A 302 16.49 -6.75 17.52
CA SER A 302 15.70 -6.05 16.51
C SER A 302 16.01 -6.57 15.10
N TYR A 303 14.99 -6.67 14.27
CA TYR A 303 15.14 -7.13 12.88
C TYR A 303 14.36 -6.25 11.92
N TRP A 304 14.77 -6.23 10.66
CA TRP A 304 14.05 -5.54 9.60
C TRP A 304 12.93 -6.43 9.05
N SER A 305 11.68 -5.98 9.14
CA SER A 305 10.55 -6.67 8.54
C SER A 305 10.42 -6.27 7.06
N TYR A 306 10.56 -7.25 6.17
CA TYR A 306 10.28 -7.09 4.74
C TYR A 306 8.78 -6.98 4.42
N LYS A 307 7.90 -7.40 5.33
CA LYS A 307 6.44 -7.25 5.16
C LYS A 307 5.98 -5.84 5.51
N GLN A 308 6.56 -5.28 6.56
CA GLN A 308 6.17 -3.96 7.08
C GLN A 308 7.13 -2.85 6.67
N HIS A 309 8.24 -3.17 6.00
CA HIS A 309 9.30 -2.26 5.56
C HIS A 309 9.76 -1.30 6.66
N LYS A 310 10.01 -1.85 7.85
CA LYS A 310 10.49 -1.13 9.04
C LYS A 310 11.25 -2.06 9.98
N TRP A 311 12.04 -1.48 10.87
CA TRP A 311 12.62 -2.22 12.00
C TRP A 311 11.55 -2.56 13.04
N ILE A 312 11.50 -3.83 13.42
CA ILE A 312 10.69 -4.34 14.53
C ILE A 312 11.63 -4.45 15.73
N THR A 313 11.35 -3.63 16.74
CA THR A 313 12.12 -3.57 17.98
C THR A 313 11.30 -4.15 19.14
N GLY A 314 11.99 -4.73 20.12
CA GLY A 314 11.37 -5.10 21.39
C GLY A 314 11.00 -3.87 22.24
N GLN A 315 10.37 -4.11 23.38
CA GLN A 315 9.94 -3.06 24.30
C GLN A 315 10.22 -3.47 25.74
N TYR A 316 10.50 -2.52 26.62
CA TYR A 316 10.59 -2.77 28.06
C TYR A 316 9.20 -2.61 28.67
N ASN A 317 8.82 -3.53 29.57
CA ASN A 317 7.57 -3.39 30.30
C ASN A 317 7.65 -2.19 31.25
N LYS A 318 6.63 -1.34 31.28
CA LYS A 318 6.59 -0.12 32.11
C LYS A 318 6.69 -0.40 33.62
N LYS A 319 6.34 -1.62 34.06
CA LYS A 319 6.24 -2.01 35.47
C LYS A 319 7.40 -2.87 36.00
N GLY A 320 8.30 -3.29 35.12
CA GLY A 320 9.47 -4.08 35.52
C GLY A 320 10.39 -4.12 34.33
N ASN A 321 11.66 -3.74 34.52
CA ASN A 321 12.71 -3.59 33.50
C ASN A 321 13.01 -4.83 32.63
N LYS A 322 12.10 -5.82 32.59
CA LYS A 322 12.12 -6.97 31.71
C LYS A 322 11.85 -6.55 30.26
N PHE A 323 12.80 -6.90 29.40
CA PHE A 323 12.71 -6.73 27.97
C PHE A 323 11.76 -7.76 27.35
N ILE A 324 10.83 -7.30 26.53
CA ILE A 324 9.93 -8.11 25.72
C ILE A 324 10.50 -8.10 24.29
N PRO A 325 10.98 -9.25 23.77
CA PRO A 325 11.56 -9.31 22.44
C PRO A 325 10.52 -9.04 21.35
N PRO A 326 10.95 -8.55 20.18
CA PRO A 326 10.04 -8.34 19.06
C PRO A 326 9.45 -9.69 18.59
N LYS A 327 8.15 -9.71 18.30
CA LYS A 327 7.51 -10.88 17.67
C LYS A 327 8.20 -11.17 16.34
N LYS A 328 8.59 -12.42 16.09
CA LYS A 328 9.22 -12.85 14.82
C LYS A 328 8.20 -12.93 13.68
N ASN A 329 8.65 -12.82 12.43
CA ASN A 329 7.89 -13.01 11.18
C ASN A 329 6.78 -11.98 10.87
N LEU A 330 6.87 -10.78 11.45
CA LEU A 330 5.90 -9.68 11.24
C LEU A 330 6.05 -8.97 9.90
#